data_AF-A0A419HKJ8-F1
#
_entry.id   AF-A0A419HKJ8-F1
#
_cell.length_a   1.000
_cell.length_b   1.000
_cell.length_c   1.000
_cell.angle_alpha   90.00
_cell.angle_beta   90.00
_cell.angle_gamma   90.00
#
_symmetry.space_group_name_H-M   'P 1'
#
loop_
_entity.id
_entity.type
_entity.pdbx_description
1 polymer ?
#
loop_
_entity_poly.entity_id
_entity_poly.type
_entity_poly.pdbx_seq_one_letter_code
_entity_poly.pdbx_strand_id
1 'polypeptide(L)'
;MDMLKRRKLAAVPNEWDVVFTAPLGGLRDPSNTQSDLRVVFTAAGFDWVTSHVYRKTVATLMDQGGLSARAAADQLGHAKVSMTQDRYFGRKVTKTGAAPLLESIAVSKPSSGKGGG
;
A
#
# COMPACT_ATOMS: atom_id res chain seq x y z
N MET A 1 8.36 10.89 -3.18
CA MET A 1 9.15 9.75 -2.63
C MET A 1 9.62 10.08 -1.21
N ASP A 2 8.92 10.96 -0.51
CA ASP A 2 9.34 11.44 0.81
C ASP A 2 8.73 10.55 1.89
N MET A 3 7.53 10.00 1.66
CA MET A 3 6.90 9.00 2.54
C MET A 3 7.80 7.79 2.79
N LEU A 4 8.31 7.13 1.72
CA LEU A 4 9.14 5.93 1.88
C LEU A 4 10.49 6.23 2.54
N LYS A 5 11.10 7.39 2.24
CA LYS A 5 12.33 7.84 2.89
C LYS A 5 12.12 8.10 4.39
N ARG A 6 11.06 8.84 4.75
CA ARG A 6 10.69 9.06 6.16
C ARG A 6 10.46 7.75 6.89
N ARG A 7 9.79 6.80 6.25
CA ARG A 7 9.53 5.49 6.84
C ARG A 7 10.80 4.65 6.98
N LYS A 8 11.73 4.71 6.02
CA LYS A 8 13.03 4.06 6.09
C LYS A 8 13.86 4.57 7.28
N LEU A 9 13.85 5.88 7.51
CA LEU A 9 14.55 6.49 8.65
C LEU A 9 13.94 6.11 10.00
N ALA A 10 12.63 5.84 10.05
CA ALA A 10 11.92 5.41 11.25
C ALA A 10 11.88 3.88 11.44
N ALA A 11 12.38 3.10 10.48
CA ALA A 11 12.33 1.64 10.54
C ALA A 11 13.36 1.11 11.54
N VAL A 12 13.01 0.02 12.24
CA VAL A 12 13.96 -0.71 13.08
C VAL A 12 15.08 -1.24 12.18
N PRO A 13 16.37 -1.04 12.54
CA PRO A 13 17.48 -1.62 11.81
C PRO A 13 17.29 -3.11 11.62
N ASN A 14 17.46 -3.58 10.39
CA ASN A 14 17.25 -4.98 10.03
C ASN A 14 18.28 -5.43 9.01
N GLU A 15 18.61 -6.72 9.05
CA GLU A 15 19.62 -7.34 8.20
C GLU A 15 19.32 -7.20 6.70
N TRP A 16 18.04 -7.16 6.33
CA TRP A 16 17.59 -7.13 4.93
C TRP A 16 17.43 -5.71 4.36
N ASP A 17 17.77 -4.68 5.14
CA ASP A 17 17.61 -3.27 4.78
C ASP A 17 16.19 -2.92 4.25
N VAL A 18 15.14 -3.60 4.71
CA VAL A 18 13.76 -3.36 4.24
C VAL A 18 13.11 -2.15 4.92
N VAL A 19 12.18 -1.50 4.21
CA VAL A 19 11.42 -0.33 4.70
C VAL A 19 10.25 -0.73 5.61
N PHE A 20 9.63 -1.88 5.34
CA PHE A 20 8.48 -2.40 6.10
C PHE A 20 8.87 -3.68 6.81
N THR A 21 9.28 -3.56 8.07
CA THR A 21 9.68 -4.69 8.91
C THR A 21 8.50 -5.29 9.68
N ALA A 22 8.66 -6.53 10.10
CA ALA A 22 7.91 -7.07 11.23
C ALA A 22 8.33 -6.32 12.52
N PRO A 23 7.53 -6.38 13.61
CA PRO A 23 7.85 -5.67 14.85
C PRO A 23 9.26 -5.96 15.41
N LEU A 24 9.77 -7.18 15.19
CA LEU A 24 11.11 -7.61 15.62
C LEU A 24 12.21 -7.39 14.57
N GLY A 25 11.96 -6.58 13.53
CA GLY A 25 12.93 -6.27 12.49
C GLY A 25 13.02 -7.30 11.35
N GLY A 26 12.45 -8.49 11.51
CA GLY A 26 12.41 -9.50 10.45
C GLY A 26 11.54 -9.13 9.24
N LEU A 27 11.54 -10.01 8.23
CA LEU A 27 10.65 -9.90 7.08
C LEU A 27 9.18 -10.08 7.51
N ARG A 28 8.29 -9.32 6.85
CA ARG A 28 6.84 -9.44 7.03
C ARG A 28 6.33 -10.72 6.37
N ASP A 29 5.69 -11.59 7.15
CA ASP A 29 4.91 -12.69 6.62
C ASP A 29 3.58 -12.19 5.99
N PRO A 30 3.16 -12.70 4.83
CA PRO A 30 1.91 -12.28 4.19
C PRO A 30 0.66 -12.46 5.07
N SER A 31 0.53 -13.59 5.78
CA SER A 31 -0.65 -13.91 6.60
C SER A 31 -0.76 -12.99 7.82
N ASN A 32 0.37 -12.75 8.49
CA ASN A 32 0.45 -11.79 9.59
C ASN A 32 0.15 -10.36 9.10
N THR A 33 0.64 -10.00 7.92
CA THR A 33 0.36 -8.69 7.33
C THR A 33 -1.12 -8.51 7.00
N GLN A 34 -1.78 -9.54 6.46
CA GLN A 34 -3.22 -9.50 6.21
C GLN A 34 -4.03 -9.40 7.51
N SER A 35 -3.58 -10.08 8.57
CA SER A 35 -4.22 -10.03 9.89
C SER A 35 -4.11 -8.63 10.49
N ASP A 36 -2.91 -8.05 10.48
CA ASP A 36 -2.68 -6.67 10.92
C ASP A 36 -3.57 -5.67 10.18
N LEU A 37 -3.67 -5.79 8.85
CA LEU A 37 -4.51 -4.91 8.03
C LEU A 37 -5.99 -5.02 8.43
N ARG A 38 -6.48 -6.23 8.70
CA ARG A 38 -7.87 -6.44 9.16
C ARG A 38 -8.12 -5.76 10.49
N VAL A 39 -7.18 -5.86 11.43
CA VAL A 39 -7.27 -5.17 12.74
C VAL A 39 -7.35 -3.66 12.54
N VAL A 40 -6.47 -3.11 11.69
CA VAL A 40 -6.44 -1.67 11.39
C VAL A 40 -7.73 -1.20 10.70
N PHE A 41 -8.24 -1.94 9.72
CA PHE A 41 -9.49 -1.59 9.04
C PHE A 41 -10.68 -1.64 10.00
N THR A 42 -10.76 -2.67 10.84
CA THR A 42 -11.81 -2.78 11.87
C THR A 42 -11.76 -1.59 12.83
N ALA A 43 -10.56 -1.24 13.34
CA ALA A 43 -10.38 -0.10 14.23
C ALA A 43 -10.74 1.25 13.57
N ALA A 44 -10.59 1.34 12.24
CA ALA A 44 -10.98 2.51 11.45
C ALA A 44 -12.47 2.52 11.05
N GLY A 45 -13.29 1.54 11.47
CA GLY A 45 -14.71 1.44 11.12
C GLY A 45 -14.99 0.83 9.73
N PHE A 46 -14.00 0.17 9.15
CA PHE A 46 -14.05 -0.46 7.83
C PHE A 46 -13.84 -1.98 7.91
N ASP A 47 -14.48 -2.64 8.87
CA ASP A 47 -14.38 -4.09 9.12
C ASP A 47 -14.68 -4.97 7.88
N TRP A 48 -15.55 -4.48 6.99
CA TRP A 48 -15.87 -5.12 5.71
C TRP A 48 -14.77 -4.97 4.63
N VAL A 49 -13.79 -4.09 4.82
CA VAL A 49 -12.72 -3.85 3.86
C VAL A 49 -11.66 -4.97 3.94
N THR A 50 -11.33 -5.52 2.78
CA THR A 50 -10.22 -6.47 2.61
C THR A 50 -9.08 -5.81 1.83
N SER A 51 -7.90 -6.43 1.84
CA SER A 51 -6.78 -5.98 0.99
C SER A 51 -7.15 -5.89 -0.49
N HIS A 52 -8.05 -6.73 -0.98
CA HIS A 52 -8.54 -6.67 -2.37
C HIS A 52 -9.42 -5.44 -2.61
N VAL A 53 -10.33 -5.13 -1.69
CA VAL A 53 -11.18 -3.92 -1.74
C VAL A 53 -10.31 -2.67 -1.64
N TYR A 54 -9.35 -2.65 -0.73
CA TYR A 54 -8.40 -1.56 -0.57
C TYR A 54 -7.59 -1.34 -1.86
N ARG A 55 -7.09 -2.43 -2.47
CA ARG A 55 -6.36 -2.39 -3.74
C ARG A 55 -7.20 -1.85 -4.90
N LYS A 56 -8.50 -2.19 -4.98
CA LYS A 56 -9.43 -1.60 -5.96
C LYS A 56 -9.63 -0.10 -5.71
N THR A 57 -9.74 0.32 -4.46
CA THR A 57 -9.87 1.74 -4.09
C THR A 57 -8.68 2.55 -4.59
N VAL A 58 -7.46 2.02 -4.41
CA VAL A 58 -6.24 2.64 -4.94
C VAL A 58 -6.28 2.74 -6.48
N ALA A 59 -6.81 1.74 -7.18
CA ALA A 59 -7.00 1.79 -8.63
C ALA A 59 -7.96 2.92 -9.05
N THR A 60 -9.08 3.06 -8.35
CA THR A 60 -10.06 4.13 -8.59
C THR A 60 -9.45 5.51 -8.33
N LEU A 61 -8.64 5.68 -7.28
CA LEU A 61 -7.95 6.94 -7.02
C LEU A 61 -6.95 7.28 -8.13
N MET A 62 -6.26 6.28 -8.70
CA MET A 62 -5.37 6.48 -9.85
C MET A 62 -6.12 6.93 -11.10
N ASP A 63 -7.26 6.30 -11.38
CA ASP A 63 -8.13 6.66 -12.50
C ASP A 63 -8.66 8.10 -12.35
N GLN A 64 -9.17 8.45 -11.17
CA GLN A 64 -9.61 9.82 -10.85
C GLN A 64 -8.47 10.84 -10.91
N GLY A 65 -7.24 10.43 -10.57
CA GLY A 65 -6.03 11.25 -10.70
C GLY A 65 -5.51 11.39 -12.13
N GLY A 66 -6.23 10.87 -13.12
CA GLY A 66 -5.90 11.01 -14.54
C GLY A 66 -4.81 10.04 -15.04
N LEU A 67 -4.47 9.00 -14.27
CA LEU A 67 -3.59 7.95 -14.78
C LEU A 67 -4.35 7.08 -15.77
N SER A 68 -3.69 6.72 -16.87
CA SER A 68 -4.25 5.73 -17.79
C SER A 68 -4.49 4.39 -17.09
N ALA A 69 -5.51 3.66 -17.55
CA ALA A 69 -5.79 2.30 -17.09
C ALA A 69 -4.56 1.38 -17.17
N ARG A 70 -3.68 1.59 -18.16
CA ARG A 70 -2.42 0.85 -18.30
C ARG A 70 -1.44 1.18 -17.18
N ALA A 71 -1.25 2.46 -16.86
CA ALA A 71 -0.36 2.89 -15.78
C ALA A 71 -0.85 2.40 -14.41
N ALA A 72 -2.17 2.43 -14.16
CA ALA A 72 -2.76 1.86 -12.96
C ALA A 72 -2.58 0.33 -12.92
N ALA A 73 -2.79 -0.38 -14.03
CA ALA A 73 -2.58 -1.82 -14.09
C ALA A 73 -1.11 -2.20 -13.84
N ASP A 74 -0.16 -1.46 -14.39
CA ASP A 74 1.27 -1.68 -14.17
C ASP A 74 1.64 -1.41 -12.70
N GLN A 75 1.04 -0.40 -12.06
CA GLN A 75 1.28 -0.08 -10.64
C GLN A 75 0.74 -1.15 -9.70
N LEU A 76 -0.40 -1.72 -10.06
CA LEU A 76 -0.99 -2.79 -9.29
C LEU A 76 -0.23 -4.10 -9.55
N GLY A 77 0.33 -4.32 -10.74
CA GLY A 77 0.91 -5.61 -11.12
C GLY A 77 -0.15 -6.54 -11.75
N HIS A 78 -0.98 -5.97 -12.61
CA HIS A 78 -2.10 -6.53 -13.40
C HIS A 78 -3.42 -6.81 -12.66
N ALA A 79 -4.49 -6.16 -13.13
CA ALA A 79 -5.81 -6.03 -12.51
C ALA A 79 -6.78 -7.22 -12.68
N LYS A 80 -6.31 -8.47 -12.75
CA LYS A 80 -7.19 -9.66 -12.70
C LYS A 80 -6.55 -10.77 -11.86
N VAL A 81 -7.25 -11.14 -10.79
CA VAL A 81 -6.97 -12.33 -9.99
C VAL A 81 -7.38 -13.56 -10.79
N SER A 82 -6.41 -14.37 -11.20
CA SER A 82 -6.43 -15.84 -11.08
C SER A 82 -5.16 -16.40 -11.74
N MET A 83 -4.65 -17.48 -11.17
CA MET A 83 -3.53 -18.31 -11.64
C MET A 83 -2.14 -17.88 -11.12
N THR A 84 -1.78 -18.55 -10.02
CA THR A 84 -0.50 -19.24 -9.79
C THR A 84 0.79 -18.64 -10.36
N GLN A 85 1.73 -18.43 -9.43
CA GLN A 85 3.19 -18.39 -9.56
C GLN A 85 3.67 -19.11 -10.84
N ASP A 86 4.45 -18.50 -11.72
CA ASP A 86 5.92 -18.59 -11.57
C ASP A 86 6.73 -17.59 -12.43
N ARG A 87 6.15 -16.47 -12.88
CA ARG A 87 6.78 -15.65 -13.95
C ARG A 87 6.88 -14.15 -13.72
N TYR A 88 6.88 -13.71 -12.46
CA TYR A 88 6.82 -12.27 -12.13
C TYR A 88 8.16 -11.54 -11.95
N PHE A 89 9.31 -12.22 -12.02
CA PHE A 89 10.60 -11.56 -11.80
C PHE A 89 11.23 -10.91 -13.06
N GLY A 90 10.59 -11.00 -14.24
CA GLY A 90 11.25 -10.71 -15.51
C GLY A 90 11.19 -9.28 -16.05
N ARG A 91 10.35 -8.38 -15.54
CA ARG A 91 10.28 -7.00 -16.05
C ARG A 91 10.41 -6.00 -14.92
N LYS A 92 11.51 -5.24 -14.98
CA LYS A 92 11.68 -3.94 -14.32
C LYS A 92 10.34 -3.19 -14.42
N VAL A 93 9.64 -3.07 -13.29
CA VAL A 93 8.36 -2.35 -13.19
C VAL A 93 8.59 -0.96 -13.78
N THR A 94 8.02 -0.73 -14.96
CA THR A 94 8.09 0.54 -15.66
C THR A 94 7.58 1.63 -14.73
N LYS A 95 8.24 2.80 -14.67
CA LYS A 95 7.80 3.91 -13.83
C LYS A 95 6.36 4.29 -14.22
N THR A 96 5.41 3.99 -13.34
CA THR A 96 3.95 4.11 -13.61
C THR A 96 3.43 5.54 -13.52
N GLY A 97 4.23 6.48 -13.00
CA GLY A 97 3.77 7.82 -12.66
C GLY A 97 2.83 7.88 -11.44
N ALA A 98 2.57 6.75 -10.78
CA ALA A 98 1.67 6.70 -9.62
C ALA A 98 2.26 7.32 -8.34
N ALA A 99 3.60 7.40 -8.24
CA ALA A 99 4.28 7.90 -7.05
C ALA A 99 3.84 9.32 -6.59
N PRO A 100 3.79 10.36 -7.45
CA PRO A 100 3.32 11.68 -7.04
C PRO A 100 1.86 11.67 -6.53
N LEU A 101 0.98 10.91 -7.19
CA LEU A 101 -0.42 10.81 -6.76
C LEU A 101 -0.56 10.08 -5.42
N LEU A 102 0.15 8.97 -5.23
CA LEU A 102 0.11 8.23 -3.97
C LEU A 102 0.71 9.04 -2.81
N GLU A 103 1.73 9.86 -3.09
CA GLU A 103 2.30 10.77 -2.09
C GLU A 103 1.28 11.83 -1.64
N SER A 104 0.48 12.40 -2.56
CA SER A 104 -0.51 13.41 -2.17
C SER A 104 -1.60 12.86 -1.25
N ILE A 105 -2.00 11.59 -1.45
CA ILE A 105 -2.96 10.89 -0.59
C ILE A 105 -2.35 10.61 0.80
N ALA A 106 -1.07 10.25 0.86
CA ALA A 106 -0.40 9.89 2.11
C ALA A 106 -0.15 11.07 3.08
N VAL A 107 -0.23 12.31 2.60
CA VAL A 107 0.01 13.53 3.38
C VAL A 107 -1.28 14.12 3.98
N SER A 108 -2.45 13.67 3.53
CA SER A 108 -3.74 14.07 4.11
C SER A 108 -3.85 13.61 5.57
N LYS A 109 -3.71 14.53 6.53
CA LYS A 109 -4.00 14.29 7.95
C LYS A 109 -5.49 13.89 8.08
N PRO A 110 -5.85 12.93 8.94
CA PRO A 110 -7.23 12.82 9.38
C PRO A 110 -7.61 14.14 10.08
N SER A 111 -8.71 14.76 9.66
CA SER A 111 -9.24 15.92 10.34
C SER A 111 -9.53 15.52 11.80
N SER A 112 -8.90 16.23 12.72
CA SER A 112 -9.17 16.10 14.15
C SER A 112 -10.63 16.47 14.41
N GLY A 113 -11.48 15.46 14.58
CA GLY A 113 -12.81 15.61 15.12
C GLY A 113 -12.73 16.10 16.56
N LYS A 114 -13.11 17.35 16.76
CA LYS A 114 -13.30 18.00 18.06
C LYS A 114 -14.55 17.39 18.71
N GLY A 115 -14.39 16.41 19.59
CA GLY A 115 -15.46 15.89 20.45
C GLY A 115 -15.40 16.58 21.80
N GLY A 116 -16.36 17.47 22.07
CA GLY A 116 -16.53 18.11 23.36
C GLY A 116 -17.16 17.16 24.39
N GLY A 117 -16.82 17.43 25.65
CA GLY A 117 -17.39 16.88 26.87
C GLY A 117 -16.81 17.66 28.03
#